data_AF-A0A7J5FM24-F1
#
_entry.id   AF-A0A7J5FM24-F1
#
_cell.length_a   1.000
_cell.length_b   1.000
_cell.length_c   1.000
_cell.angle_alpha   90.00
_cell.angle_beta   90.00
_cell.angle_gamma   90.00
#
_symmetry.space_group_name_H-M   'P 1'
#
loop_
_entity.id
_entity.type
_entity.pdbx_description
1 polymer ?
#
loop_
_entity_poly.entity_id
_entity_poly.type
_entity_poly.pdbx_seq_one_letter_code
_entity_poly.pdbx_strand_id
1 'polypeptide(L)'
;PFTCGENDLDDFFLNDADLYADELLGKTYCWVTAEIPHRIVALFTLSNDSIKTRLISPNDKNRLQRNIVNPKRGRSYPAVLIGRLGVNREYQGTSSHVGRQLMAFIKDWFRHEDNKTGCRFIVVDAYNEEKILRYYERNGFVPLYKTDVIEKQYYDIPQDEPLKTRLLYFDLKKD
;
A
#
# COMPACT_ATOMS: atom_id res chain seq x y z
N PRO A 1 5.20 -21.43 -10.90
CA PRO A 1 3.93 -20.81 -10.43
C PRO A 1 4.16 -20.00 -9.16
N PHE A 2 3.67 -18.76 -9.12
CA PHE A 2 3.71 -17.93 -7.92
C PHE A 2 2.53 -18.28 -7.01
N THR A 3 2.76 -18.31 -5.70
CA THR A 3 1.67 -18.27 -4.71
C THR A 3 2.16 -17.52 -3.47
N CYS A 4 1.46 -16.44 -3.09
CA CYS A 4 1.63 -15.79 -1.79
C CYS A 4 0.65 -16.32 -0.75
N GLY A 5 -0.29 -17.16 -1.18
CA GLY A 5 -1.17 -17.89 -0.31
C GLY A 5 -2.50 -17.26 0.00
N GLU A 6 -2.77 -16.13 -0.63
CA GLU A 6 -4.09 -15.51 -0.72
C GLU A 6 -4.59 -15.71 -2.15
N ASN A 7 -5.67 -16.46 -2.31
CA ASN A 7 -6.16 -16.86 -3.64
C ASN A 7 -6.54 -15.63 -4.49
N ASP A 8 -7.09 -14.59 -3.86
CA ASP A 8 -7.45 -13.33 -4.53
C ASP A 8 -6.22 -12.59 -5.10
N LEU A 9 -5.09 -12.63 -4.38
CA LEU A 9 -3.83 -12.05 -4.88
C LEU A 9 -3.21 -12.93 -5.96
N ASP A 10 -3.20 -14.24 -5.77
CA ASP A 10 -2.63 -15.20 -6.72
C ASP A 10 -3.39 -15.15 -8.06
N ASP A 11 -4.73 -15.07 -8.01
CA ASP A 11 -5.61 -14.92 -9.19
C ASP A 11 -5.39 -13.59 -9.90
N PHE A 12 -5.36 -12.48 -9.15
CA PHE A 12 -5.07 -11.16 -9.73
C PHE A 12 -3.75 -11.14 -10.49
N PHE A 13 -2.67 -11.66 -9.89
CA PHE A 13 -1.36 -11.66 -10.53
C PHE A 13 -1.26 -12.58 -11.74
N LEU A 14 -2.10 -13.63 -11.80
CA LEU A 14 -2.11 -14.58 -12.90
C LEU A 14 -2.97 -14.11 -14.07
N ASN A 15 -4.11 -13.46 -13.79
CA ASN A 15 -5.17 -13.23 -14.76
C ASN A 15 -5.46 -11.75 -15.03
N ASP A 16 -5.31 -10.87 -14.04
CA ASP A 16 -5.79 -9.48 -14.13
C ASP A 16 -4.65 -8.45 -14.28
N ALA A 17 -3.44 -8.77 -13.83
CA ALA A 17 -2.33 -7.83 -13.76
C ALA A 17 -1.97 -7.22 -15.13
N ASP A 18 -2.06 -8.01 -16.21
CA ASP A 18 -1.76 -7.56 -17.57
C ASP A 18 -2.88 -6.62 -18.09
N LEU A 19 -4.15 -6.96 -17.85
CA LEU A 19 -5.28 -6.10 -18.20
C LEU A 19 -5.22 -4.75 -17.45
N TYR A 20 -4.84 -4.76 -16.17
CA TYR A 20 -4.62 -3.54 -15.40
C TYR A 20 -3.50 -2.67 -15.99
N ALA A 21 -2.45 -3.30 -16.54
CA ALA A 21 -1.35 -2.59 -17.18
C ALA A 21 -1.77 -1.99 -18.54
N ASP A 22 -2.52 -2.76 -19.34
CA ASP A 22 -3.02 -2.33 -20.64
C ASP A 22 -3.98 -1.14 -20.53
N GLU A 23 -4.86 -1.16 -19.52
CA GLU A 23 -5.79 -0.06 -19.21
C GLU A 23 -5.15 1.08 -18.39
N LEU A 24 -3.84 1.00 -18.13
CA LEU A 24 -3.08 2.00 -17.36
C LEU A 24 -3.62 2.24 -15.93
N LEU A 25 -4.28 1.23 -15.34
CA LEU A 25 -4.87 1.27 -14.00
C LEU A 25 -3.83 0.98 -12.92
N GLY A 26 -2.79 0.22 -13.25
CA GLY A 26 -1.69 -0.09 -12.34
C GLY A 26 -0.53 -0.74 -13.06
N LYS A 27 0.65 -0.68 -12.45
CA LYS A 27 1.85 -1.36 -12.96
C LYS A 27 2.32 -2.40 -11.96
N THR A 28 2.36 -3.64 -12.41
CA THR A 28 2.84 -4.78 -11.61
C THR A 28 4.33 -4.97 -11.84
N TYR A 29 5.08 -5.10 -10.75
CA TYR A 29 6.51 -5.33 -10.74
C TYR A 29 6.80 -6.67 -10.06
N CYS A 30 7.82 -7.34 -10.57
CA CYS A 30 8.21 -8.67 -10.14
C CYS A 30 9.64 -8.65 -9.62
N TRP A 31 9.82 -9.14 -8.39
CA TRP A 31 11.13 -9.48 -7.85
C TRP A 31 11.43 -10.94 -8.15
N VAL A 32 12.54 -11.17 -8.85
CA VAL A 32 13.01 -12.51 -9.20
C VAL A 32 14.38 -12.75 -8.58
N THR A 33 14.69 -14.02 -8.32
CA THR A 33 16.06 -14.43 -7.98
C THR A 33 16.99 -14.27 -9.18
N ALA A 34 18.28 -14.03 -8.90
CA ALA A 34 19.32 -13.91 -9.93
C ALA A 34 19.76 -15.27 -10.52
N GLU A 35 19.42 -16.39 -9.85
CA GLU A 35 19.77 -17.75 -10.25
C GLU A 35 18.64 -18.45 -11.06
N ILE A 36 18.96 -19.56 -11.74
CA ILE A 36 18.09 -20.27 -12.69
C ILE A 36 16.95 -21.01 -11.95
N PRO A 37 15.66 -20.98 -12.39
CA PRO A 37 15.00 -20.11 -13.37
C PRO A 37 14.18 -19.01 -12.66
N HIS A 38 14.51 -17.72 -12.89
CA HIS A 38 13.74 -16.51 -12.56
C HIS A 38 12.59 -16.68 -11.54
N ARG A 39 12.91 -17.20 -10.35
CA ARG A 39 11.86 -17.58 -9.42
C ARG A 39 11.26 -16.33 -8.84
N ILE A 40 9.95 -16.18 -8.98
CA ILE A 40 9.22 -15.03 -8.45
C ILE A 40 9.25 -15.08 -6.92
N VAL A 41 9.91 -14.09 -6.33
CA VAL A 41 10.09 -13.88 -4.89
C VAL A 41 8.95 -13.04 -4.33
N ALA A 42 8.60 -11.97 -5.04
CA ALA A 42 7.50 -11.09 -4.68
C ALA A 42 6.93 -10.40 -5.91
N LEU A 43 5.65 -10.05 -5.83
CA LEU A 43 4.92 -9.25 -6.81
C LEU A 43 4.24 -8.11 -6.10
N PHE A 44 4.20 -6.94 -6.73
CA PHE A 44 3.46 -5.81 -6.22
C PHE A 44 2.99 -4.90 -7.35
N THR A 45 1.81 -4.29 -7.18
CA THR A 45 1.19 -3.41 -8.15
C THR A 45 1.08 -2.01 -7.57
N LEU A 46 1.56 -1.03 -8.33
CA LEU A 46 1.54 0.38 -7.97
C LEU A 46 0.60 1.16 -8.89
N SER A 47 -0.13 2.11 -8.35
CA SER A 47 -0.95 3.05 -9.11
C SER A 47 -0.96 4.45 -8.48
N ASN A 48 -1.29 5.46 -9.28
CA ASN A 48 -1.37 6.84 -8.79
C ASN A 48 -2.64 7.04 -7.96
N ASP A 49 -2.52 7.70 -6.82
CA ASP A 49 -3.66 7.99 -5.95
C ASP A 49 -3.50 9.36 -5.26
N SER A 50 -4.49 9.75 -4.45
CA SER A 50 -4.40 10.94 -3.62
C SER A 50 -5.29 10.88 -2.39
N ILE A 51 -4.76 11.33 -1.26
CA ILE A 51 -5.54 11.45 -0.03
C ILE A 51 -6.36 12.74 -0.09
N LYS A 52 -7.69 12.60 -0.20
CA LYS A 52 -8.63 13.73 -0.24
C LYS A 52 -8.99 14.18 1.18
N THR A 53 -8.49 15.34 1.60
CA THR A 53 -8.69 15.84 2.98
C THR A 53 -10.07 16.44 3.25
N ARG A 54 -10.89 16.67 2.22
CA ARG A 54 -12.22 17.30 2.36
C ARG A 54 -13.19 16.41 3.13
N LEU A 55 -13.05 15.10 2.96
CA LEU A 55 -13.97 14.10 3.49
C LEU A 55 -13.42 13.44 4.79
N ILE A 56 -12.22 13.81 5.20
CA ILE A 56 -11.57 13.29 6.41
C ILE A 56 -11.97 14.13 7.62
N SER A 57 -12.20 13.48 8.77
CA SER A 57 -12.51 14.14 10.03
C SER A 57 -11.44 15.21 10.38
N PRO A 58 -11.80 16.32 11.06
CA PRO A 58 -10.82 17.33 11.45
C PRO A 58 -9.64 16.77 12.25
N ASN A 59 -9.89 15.77 13.09
CA ASN A 59 -8.87 15.12 13.91
C ASN A 59 -7.87 14.31 13.06
N ASP A 60 -8.38 13.50 12.13
CA ASP A 60 -7.54 12.70 11.23
C ASP A 60 -6.79 13.59 10.23
N LYS A 61 -7.45 14.64 9.72
CA LYS A 61 -6.82 15.66 8.88
C LYS A 61 -5.68 16.36 9.62
N ASN A 62 -5.90 16.77 10.86
CA ASN A 62 -4.85 17.39 11.68
C ASN A 62 -3.67 16.44 11.89
N ARG A 63 -3.93 15.15 12.13
CA ARG A 63 -2.89 14.11 12.25
C ARG A 63 -2.07 13.94 10.97
N LEU A 64 -2.73 13.84 9.81
CA LEU A 64 -2.09 13.75 8.50
C LEU A 64 -1.23 14.99 8.18
N GLN A 65 -1.70 16.17 8.57
CA GLN A 65 -1.08 17.46 8.24
C GLN A 65 -0.02 17.94 9.24
N ARG A 66 0.26 17.20 10.33
CA ARG A 66 1.22 17.64 11.37
C ARG A 66 2.59 17.94 10.79
N ASN A 67 3.06 17.13 9.85
CA ASN A 67 4.39 17.24 9.24
C ASN A 67 4.39 18.06 7.94
N ILE A 68 3.27 18.74 7.64
CA ILE A 68 3.09 19.56 6.44
C ILE A 68 3.06 21.02 6.86
N VAL A 69 3.98 21.82 6.31
CA VAL A 69 4.06 23.26 6.54
C VAL A 69 2.73 23.93 6.11
N ASN A 70 2.26 24.89 6.91
CA ASN A 70 0.96 25.53 6.71
C ASN A 70 0.67 25.97 5.26
N PRO A 71 1.61 26.61 4.53
CA PRO A 71 1.37 27.04 3.14
C PRO A 71 1.17 25.90 2.14
N LYS A 72 1.61 24.68 2.49
CA LYS A 72 1.46 23.48 1.64
C LYS A 72 0.30 22.61 2.09
N ARG A 73 -0.52 23.05 3.06
CA ARG A 73 -1.72 22.33 3.46
C ARG A 73 -2.82 22.53 2.41
N GLY A 74 -3.22 21.44 1.78
CA GLY A 74 -4.14 21.46 0.64
C GLY A 74 -5.39 20.62 0.86
N ARG A 75 -6.25 20.62 -0.17
CA ARG A 75 -7.45 19.77 -0.23
C ARG A 75 -7.13 18.32 -0.56
N SER A 76 -6.04 18.08 -1.27
CA SER A 76 -5.60 16.75 -1.73
C SER A 76 -4.09 16.67 -1.59
N TYR A 77 -3.58 15.50 -1.20
CA TYR A 77 -2.16 15.21 -1.20
C TYR A 77 -1.85 14.11 -2.20
N PRO A 78 -0.77 14.25 -2.99
CA PRO A 78 -0.39 13.22 -3.95
C PRO A 78 0.07 11.97 -3.21
N ALA A 79 -0.40 10.81 -3.66
CA ALA A 79 -0.06 9.52 -3.09
C ALA A 79 0.24 8.50 -4.19
N VAL A 80 0.91 7.42 -3.82
CA VAL A 80 0.93 6.18 -4.60
C VAL A 80 0.20 5.11 -3.82
N LEU A 81 -0.66 4.36 -4.48
CA LEU A 81 -1.32 3.19 -3.94
C LEU A 81 -0.47 1.95 -4.22
N ILE A 82 -0.15 1.18 -3.18
CA ILE A 82 0.26 -0.21 -3.33
C ILE A 82 -1.04 -1.02 -3.30
N GLY A 83 -1.59 -1.30 -4.48
CA GLY A 83 -2.90 -1.94 -4.61
C GLY A 83 -2.85 -3.43 -4.32
N ARG A 84 -1.76 -4.09 -4.73
CA ARG A 84 -1.55 -5.52 -4.56
C ARG A 84 -0.10 -5.75 -4.13
N LEU A 85 0.13 -6.60 -3.14
CA LEU A 85 1.47 -6.98 -2.70
C LEU A 85 1.43 -8.42 -2.18
N GLY A 86 2.17 -9.29 -2.84
CA GLY A 86 2.32 -10.68 -2.47
C GLY A 86 3.79 -11.06 -2.38
N VAL A 87 4.19 -11.66 -1.25
CA VAL A 87 5.50 -12.33 -1.13
C VAL A 87 5.25 -13.82 -1.30
N ASN A 88 6.04 -14.49 -2.12
CA ASN A 88 5.89 -15.94 -2.34
C ASN A 88 6.03 -16.69 -1.00
N ARG A 89 5.13 -17.66 -0.75
CA ARG A 89 5.04 -18.46 0.48
C ARG A 89 6.39 -19.00 0.94
N GLU A 90 7.25 -19.42 0.01
CA GLU A 90 8.57 -19.98 0.31
C GLU A 90 9.52 -18.99 1.00
N TYR A 91 9.31 -17.68 0.80
CA TYR A 91 10.15 -16.62 1.36
C TYR A 91 9.50 -15.93 2.56
N GLN A 92 8.22 -16.20 2.84
CA GLN A 92 7.52 -15.62 3.99
C GLN A 92 8.06 -16.18 5.31
N GLY A 93 8.19 -15.32 6.32
CA GLY A 93 8.64 -15.73 7.66
C GLY A 93 10.09 -16.22 7.74
N THR A 94 10.84 -16.18 6.64
CA THR A 94 12.26 -16.56 6.61
C THR A 94 13.15 -15.43 7.16
N SER A 95 14.39 -15.77 7.50
CA SER A 95 15.42 -14.81 7.95
C SER A 95 15.80 -13.77 6.90
N SER A 96 15.45 -14.01 5.63
CA SER A 96 15.66 -13.04 4.55
C SER A 96 14.74 -11.82 4.69
N HIS A 97 13.60 -11.91 5.39
CA HIS A 97 12.68 -10.78 5.58
C HIS A 97 12.26 -10.06 4.29
N VAL A 98 12.01 -10.80 3.21
CA VAL A 98 11.68 -10.26 1.87
C VAL A 98 10.65 -9.14 1.91
N GLY A 99 9.53 -9.30 2.63
CA GLY A 99 8.51 -8.26 2.69
C GLY A 99 9.04 -6.92 3.23
N ARG A 100 9.89 -6.95 4.26
CA ARG A 100 10.51 -5.74 4.81
C ARG A 100 11.46 -5.10 3.81
N GLN A 101 12.27 -5.90 3.11
CA GLN A 101 13.17 -5.41 2.07
C GLN A 101 12.38 -4.77 0.92
N LEU A 102 11.30 -5.42 0.49
CA LEU A 102 10.41 -4.93 -0.56
C LEU A 102 9.81 -3.58 -0.19
N MET A 103 9.30 -3.44 1.03
CA MET A 103 8.72 -2.19 1.49
C MET A 103 9.76 -1.06 1.62
N ALA A 104 10.98 -1.38 2.07
CA ALA A 104 12.09 -0.42 2.09
C ALA A 104 12.43 0.05 0.67
N PHE A 105 12.57 -0.89 -0.27
CA PHE A 105 12.80 -0.58 -1.68
C PHE A 105 11.72 0.33 -2.26
N ILE A 106 10.44 0.04 -2.05
CA ILE A 106 9.35 0.88 -2.59
C ILE A 106 9.46 2.31 -2.04
N LYS A 107 9.71 2.48 -0.74
CA LYS A 107 9.85 3.80 -0.12
C LYS A 107 11.03 4.58 -0.70
N ASP A 108 12.19 3.93 -0.80
CA ASP A 108 13.41 4.56 -1.32
C ASP A 108 13.24 4.90 -2.80
N TRP A 109 12.56 4.03 -3.56
CA TRP A 109 12.28 4.25 -4.97
C TRP A 109 11.41 5.49 -5.20
N PHE A 110 10.38 5.72 -4.38
CA PHE A 110 9.54 6.92 -4.47
C PHE A 110 10.21 8.20 -3.96
N ARG A 111 11.33 8.08 -3.24
CA ARG A 111 12.17 9.20 -2.79
C ARG A 111 13.32 9.52 -3.73
N HIS A 112 13.63 8.62 -4.67
CA HIS A 112 14.74 8.78 -5.60
C HIS A 112 14.56 10.02 -6.48
N GLU A 113 15.66 10.69 -6.83
CA GLU A 113 15.64 11.92 -7.62
C GLU A 113 15.03 11.72 -9.02
N ASP A 114 15.23 10.53 -9.58
CA ASP A 114 14.66 10.12 -10.89
C ASP A 114 13.18 9.71 -10.83
N ASN A 115 12.51 9.84 -9.67
CA ASN A 115 11.09 9.51 -9.58
C ASN A 115 10.29 10.45 -10.51
N LYS A 116 9.69 9.86 -11.56
CA LYS A 116 8.95 10.57 -12.60
C LYS A 116 7.68 11.27 -12.08
N THR A 117 7.10 10.77 -10.99
CA THR A 117 5.88 11.30 -10.39
C THR A 117 6.05 11.38 -8.88
N GLY A 118 6.27 12.59 -8.37
CA GLY A 118 6.43 12.81 -6.93
C GLY A 118 5.13 12.55 -6.16
N CYS A 119 5.23 11.85 -5.03
CA CYS A 119 4.13 11.67 -4.09
C CYS A 119 4.59 11.99 -2.67
N ARG A 120 3.64 12.38 -1.81
CA ARG A 120 3.89 12.62 -0.39
C ARG A 120 3.68 11.36 0.43
N PHE A 121 2.68 10.58 0.04
CA PHE A 121 2.23 9.43 0.81
C PHE A 121 2.29 8.15 -0.02
N ILE A 122 2.53 7.04 0.65
CA ILE A 122 2.18 5.72 0.13
C ILE A 122 0.89 5.31 0.85
N VAL A 123 -0.06 4.75 0.11
CA VAL A 123 -1.37 4.32 0.61
C VAL A 123 -1.53 2.83 0.33
N VAL A 124 -2.21 2.12 1.22
CA VAL A 124 -2.57 0.69 1.08
C VAL A 124 -3.98 0.47 1.59
N ASP A 125 -4.73 -0.38 0.90
CA ASP A 125 -5.92 -1.04 1.44
C ASP A 125 -5.49 -2.41 1.99
N ALA A 126 -5.06 -2.44 3.24
CA ALA A 126 -4.56 -3.65 3.88
C ALA A 126 -5.73 -4.54 4.30
N TYR A 127 -5.70 -5.85 4.01
CA TYR A 127 -6.67 -6.79 4.59
C TYR A 127 -6.74 -6.60 6.11
N ASN A 128 -7.96 -6.55 6.65
CA ASN A 128 -8.23 -6.27 8.06
C ASN A 128 -7.95 -7.50 8.94
N GLU A 129 -6.73 -8.01 8.82
CA GLU A 129 -6.20 -9.16 9.54
C GLU A 129 -4.99 -8.74 10.35
N GLU A 130 -4.91 -9.20 11.60
CA GLU A 130 -3.88 -8.76 12.55
C GLU A 130 -2.45 -8.96 12.02
N LYS A 131 -2.19 -10.08 11.34
CA LYS A 131 -0.86 -10.37 10.75
C LYS A 131 -0.46 -9.32 9.70
N ILE A 132 -1.40 -8.92 8.85
CA ILE A 132 -1.18 -7.97 7.76
C ILE A 132 -1.06 -6.55 8.31
N LEU A 133 -1.95 -6.16 9.22
CA LEU A 133 -1.90 -4.85 9.88
C LEU A 133 -0.58 -4.65 10.64
N ARG A 134 -0.14 -5.66 11.41
CA ARG A 134 1.15 -5.63 12.11
C ARG A 134 2.34 -5.51 11.14
N TYR A 135 2.26 -6.10 9.95
CA TYR A 135 3.32 -5.95 8.94
C TYR A 135 3.43 -4.49 8.48
N TYR A 136 2.32 -3.85 8.12
CA TYR A 136 2.33 -2.46 7.69
C TYR A 136 2.71 -1.50 8.82
N GLU A 137 2.22 -1.73 10.04
CA GLU A 137 2.59 -0.96 11.23
C GLU A 137 4.09 -1.03 11.51
N ARG A 138 4.70 -2.22 11.44
CA ARG A 138 6.16 -2.40 11.58
C ARG A 138 6.95 -1.71 10.47
N ASN A 139 6.32 -1.49 9.33
CA ASN A 139 6.86 -0.68 8.25
C ASN A 139 6.44 0.81 8.35
N GLY A 140 5.96 1.27 9.51
CA GLY A 140 5.69 2.68 9.77
C GLY A 140 4.40 3.23 9.17
N PHE A 141 3.54 2.38 8.60
CA PHE A 141 2.21 2.79 8.15
C PHE A 141 1.31 3.04 9.36
N VAL A 142 0.40 3.99 9.21
CA VAL A 142 -0.62 4.32 10.20
C VAL A 142 -1.99 4.38 9.54
N PRO A 143 -3.07 4.02 10.26
CA PRO A 143 -4.40 4.06 9.66
C PRO A 143 -4.83 5.50 9.39
N LEU A 144 -5.43 5.75 8.22
CA LEU A 144 -5.93 7.08 7.85
C LEU A 144 -7.06 7.51 8.77
N TYR A 145 -7.97 6.58 9.07
CA TYR A 145 -9.04 6.76 10.04
C TYR A 145 -8.68 6.10 11.36
N LYS A 146 -8.94 6.80 12.48
CA LYS A 146 -8.56 6.30 13.80
C LYS A 146 -9.22 4.97 14.17
N THR A 147 -10.46 4.74 13.74
CA THR A 147 -11.25 3.56 14.09
C THR A 147 -12.02 3.03 12.89
N ASP A 148 -12.33 1.74 12.91
CA ASP A 148 -13.13 1.04 11.90
C ASP A 148 -14.51 1.68 11.73
N VAL A 149 -15.09 2.20 12.82
CA VAL A 149 -16.38 2.90 12.81
C VAL A 149 -16.33 4.13 11.90
N ILE A 150 -15.29 4.97 12.05
CA ILE A 150 -15.12 6.18 11.24
C ILE A 150 -14.86 5.81 9.78
N GLU A 151 -14.08 4.76 9.55
CA GLU A 151 -13.76 4.29 8.20
C GLU A 151 -14.99 3.71 7.49
N LYS A 152 -15.80 2.91 8.18
CA LYS A 152 -17.07 2.43 7.65
C LYS A 152 -18.02 3.58 7.31
N GLN A 153 -18.14 4.58 8.19
CA GLN A 153 -18.94 5.77 7.93
C GLN A 153 -18.47 6.53 6.70
N TYR A 154 -17.16 6.56 6.45
CA TYR A 154 -16.59 7.23 5.29
C TYR A 154 -16.91 6.53 3.97
N TYR A 155 -16.88 5.19 3.98
CA TYR A 155 -17.17 4.36 2.81
C TYR A 155 -18.64 3.97 2.66
N ASP A 156 -19.52 4.55 3.48
CA ASP A 156 -20.95 4.21 3.55
C ASP A 156 -21.20 2.70 3.78
N ILE A 157 -20.30 2.05 4.54
CA ILE A 157 -20.41 0.63 4.92
C ILE A 157 -21.30 0.51 6.18
N PRO A 158 -22.31 -0.38 6.18
CA PRO A 158 -23.12 -0.64 7.37
C PRO A 158 -22.27 -1.05 8.59
N GLN A 159 -22.65 -0.59 9.78
CA GLN A 159 -21.81 -0.79 10.98
C GLN A 159 -21.73 -2.26 11.42
N ASP A 160 -22.75 -3.04 11.09
CA ASP A 160 -22.86 -4.49 11.30
C ASP A 160 -22.08 -5.32 10.27
N GLU A 161 -21.76 -4.77 9.10
CA GLU A 161 -20.94 -5.48 8.11
C GLU A 161 -19.45 -5.45 8.47
N PRO A 162 -18.69 -6.53 8.22
CA PRO A 162 -17.26 -6.55 8.50
C PRO A 162 -16.50 -5.59 7.57
N LEU A 163 -15.62 -4.78 8.15
CA LEU A 163 -14.69 -3.97 7.38
C LEU A 163 -13.56 -4.87 6.86
N LYS A 164 -13.56 -5.19 5.56
CA LYS A 164 -12.64 -6.17 4.96
C LYS A 164 -11.20 -5.65 4.86
N THR A 165 -11.02 -4.36 4.65
CA THR A 165 -9.71 -3.71 4.49
C THR A 165 -9.61 -2.45 5.34
N ARG A 166 -8.38 -2.06 5.69
CA ARG A 166 -8.04 -0.84 6.40
C ARG A 166 -7.16 0.02 5.51
N LEU A 167 -7.59 1.26 5.31
CA LEU A 167 -6.83 2.28 4.59
C LEU A 167 -5.71 2.79 5.49
N LEU A 168 -4.47 2.41 5.17
CA LEU A 168 -3.27 2.87 5.86
C LEU A 168 -2.47 3.79 4.95
N TYR A 169 -1.70 4.69 5.56
CA TYR A 169 -0.77 5.55 4.83
C TYR A 169 0.61 5.61 5.50
N PHE A 170 1.62 5.86 4.69
CA PHE A 170 2.99 6.13 5.11
C PHE A 170 3.42 7.50 4.56
N ASP A 171 4.07 8.32 5.40
CA ASP A 171 4.56 9.65 5.06
C ASP A 171 6.03 9.59 4.59
N LEU A 172 6.26 9.78 3.28
CA LEU A 172 7.58 9.70 2.67
C LEU A 172 8.57 10.77 3.16
N LYS A 173 8.16 11.83 3.87
CA LYS A 173 9.11 12.80 4.46
C LYS A 173 9.40 12.53 5.94
N LYS A 174 8.67 11.62 6.59
CA LYS A 174 8.79 11.43 8.04
C LYS A 174 10.07 10.68 8.42
N ASP A 175 10.58 9.83 7.53
CA ASP A 175 11.84 9.11 7.68
C ASP A 175 12.94 9.69 6.79
#